data_AF-A0A359G5D6-F1
#
_entry.id   AF-A0A359G5D6-F1
#
_cell.length_a   1.000
_cell.length_b   1.000
_cell.length_c   1.000
_cell.angle_alpha   90.00
_cell.angle_beta   90.00
_cell.angle_gamma   90.00
#
_symmetry.space_group_name_H-M   'P 1'
#
loop_
_entity.id
_entity.type
_entity.pdbx_description
1 polymer ?
#
loop_
_entity_poly.entity_id
_entity_poly.type
_entity_poly.pdbx_seq_one_letter_code
_entity_poly.pdbx_strand_id
1 'polypeptide(L)' 'VETLAIASRPSERECYPCGQCRQALVDFERRQGSPMRVVMSGGGTASAVASAALLLPFTFIL' A
#
# COMPACT_ATOMS: atom_id res chain seq x y z
N VAL A 1 6.27 -1.33 11.17
CA VAL A 1 5.17 -0.38 10.87
C VAL A 1 3.88 -1.17 10.79
N GLU A 2 2.89 -0.82 11.59
CA GLU A 2 1.59 -1.53 11.60
C GLU A 2 0.63 -0.96 10.55
N THR A 3 0.73 0.34 10.24
CA THR A 3 -0.13 1.00 9.24
C THR A 3 0.62 2.11 8.51
N LEU A 4 0.41 2.20 7.19
CA LEU A 4 0.88 3.28 6.32
C LEU A 4 -0.31 3.96 5.63
N ALA A 5 -0.34 5.30 5.61
CA ALA A 5 -1.32 6.07 4.86
C ALA A 5 -0.66 6.76 3.65
N ILE A 6 -1.31 6.67 2.49
CA ILE A 6 -0.93 7.33 1.23
C ILE A 6 -2.00 8.38 0.93
N ALA A 7 -1.57 9.61 0.69
CA ALA A 7 -2.45 10.73 0.37
C ALA A 7 -1.88 11.54 -0.79
N SER A 8 -2.75 12.07 -1.64
CA SER A 8 -2.39 13.00 -2.71
C SER A 8 -3.32 14.22 -2.70
N ARG A 9 -2.77 15.40 -3.00
CA ARG A 9 -3.53 16.65 -3.12
C ARG A 9 -2.93 17.57 -4.21
N PRO A 10 -3.72 18.04 -5.19
CA PRO A 10 -5.12 17.70 -5.43
C PRO A 10 -5.26 16.29 -6.01
N SER A 11 -6.29 15.57 -5.58
CA SER A 11 -6.68 14.28 -6.17
C SER A 11 -8.19 14.15 -6.10
N GLU A 12 -8.83 13.82 -7.22
CA GLU A 12 -10.28 13.58 -7.30
C GLU A 12 -10.69 12.20 -6.79
N ARG A 13 -9.72 11.28 -6.65
CA ARG A 13 -9.91 9.89 -6.18
C ARG A 13 -8.78 9.48 -5.26
N GLU A 14 -8.91 8.31 -4.66
CA GLU A 14 -7.85 7.69 -3.85
C GLU A 14 -6.56 7.51 -4.65
N CYS A 15 -5.43 7.85 -4.03
CA CYS A 15 -4.12 7.65 -4.62
C CYS A 15 -3.65 6.21 -4.34
N TYR A 16 -3.79 5.34 -5.34
CA TYR A 16 -3.26 3.98 -5.28
C TYR A 16 -1.75 3.99 -5.58
N PRO A 17 -0.93 3.22 -4.85
CA PRO A 17 0.52 3.18 -5.09
C PRO A 17 0.84 2.63 -6.48
N CYS A 18 1.88 3.18 -7.11
CA CYS A 18 2.39 2.67 -8.39
C CYS A 18 3.10 1.31 -8.21
N GLY A 19 3.48 0.66 -9.31
CA GLY A 19 4.11 -0.67 -9.27
C GLY A 19 5.38 -0.75 -8.41
N GLN A 20 6.24 0.27 -8.50
CA GLN A 20 7.48 0.32 -7.70
C GLN A 20 7.19 0.50 -6.20
N CYS A 21 6.24 1.36 -5.85
CA CYS A 21 5.82 1.50 -4.46
C CYS A 21 5.23 0.19 -3.92
N ARG A 22 4.38 -0.50 -4.69
CA ARG A 22 3.82 -1.79 -4.28
C ARG A 22 4.90 -2.82 -3.97
N GLN A 23 5.92 -2.94 -4.84
CA GLN A 23 7.04 -3.85 -4.61
C GLN A 23 7.80 -3.50 -3.33
N ALA A 24 8.14 -2.21 -3.15
CA ALA A 24 8.85 -1.76 -1.95
C ALA A 24 8.04 -2.01 -0.66
N LEU A 25 6.72 -1.83 -0.70
CA LEU A 25 5.83 -2.09 0.45
C LEU A 25 5.78 -3.58 0.79
N VAL A 26 5.70 -4.46 -0.21
CA VAL A 26 5.72 -5.91 -0.02
C VAL A 26 7.07 -6.35 0.56
N ASP A 27 8.18 -5.85 0.02
CA ASP A 27 9.52 -6.17 0.52
C ASP A 27 9.72 -5.71 1.96
N PHE A 28 9.21 -4.52 2.29
CA PHE A 28 9.23 -4.01 3.65
C PHE A 28 8.41 -4.88 4.60
N GLU A 29 7.17 -5.20 4.24
CA GLU A 29 6.28 -6.08 5.01
C GLU A 29 6.93 -7.44 5.30
N ARG A 30 7.59 -8.02 4.28
CA ARG A 30 8.34 -9.27 4.44
C ARG A 30 9.52 -9.14 5.39
N ARG A 31 10.34 -8.09 5.23
CA ARG A 31 11.52 -7.85 6.08
C ARG A 31 11.14 -7.64 7.54
N GLN A 32 10.01 -7.00 7.82
CA GLN A 32 9.55 -6.82 9.20
C GLN A 32 8.91 -8.09 9.79
N GLY A 33 8.45 -9.02 8.94
CA GLY A 33 7.86 -10.29 9.38
C GLY A 33 6.42 -10.19 9.90
N SER A 34 5.72 -9.09 9.65
CA SER A 34 4.33 -8.89 10.07
C SER A 34 3.56 -8.06 9.04
N PRO A 35 2.24 -8.29 8.85
CA PRO A 35 1.45 -7.55 7.87
C PRO A 35 1.36 -6.06 8.23
N MET A 36 1.38 -5.21 7.20
CA MET A 36 1.22 -3.77 7.31
C MET A 36 -0.06 -3.34 6.60
N ARG A 37 -0.98 -2.72 7.34
CA ARG A 37 -2.19 -2.14 6.75
C ARG A 37 -1.81 -0.94 5.88
N VAL A 38 -2.34 -0.86 4.67
CA VAL A 38 -2.12 0.28 3.76
C VAL A 38 -3.45 0.98 3.51
N VAL A 39 -3.51 2.27 3.86
CA VAL A 39 -4.67 3.14 3.65
C VAL A 39 -4.36 4.09 2.48
N MET A 40 -5.21 4.09 1.46
CA MET A 40 -5.07 4.93 0.27
C MET A 40 -6.19 5.96 0.30
N SER A 41 -5.83 7.24 0.28
CA SER A 41 -6.76 8.35 0.44
C SER A 41 -6.61 9.40 -0.65
N GLY A 42 -7.71 10.10 -0.93
CA GLY A 42 -7.79 11.16 -1.94
C GLY A 42 -9.24 11.37 -2.36
N GLY A 43 -9.57 12.53 -2.93
CA GLY A 43 -10.96 12.81 -3.36
C GLY A 43 -12.00 12.85 -2.24
N GLY A 44 -11.57 12.96 -0.97
CA GLY A 44 -12.47 12.88 0.19
C GLY A 44 -12.88 11.46 0.59
N THR A 45 -12.33 10.43 -0.06
CA THR A 45 -12.55 9.02 0.30
C THR A 45 -11.26 8.32 0.69
N ALA A 46 -11.40 7.12 1.26
CA ALA A 46 -10.28 6.26 1.58
C ALA A 46 -10.65 4.78 1.45
N SER A 47 -9.71 3.99 0.92
CA SER A 47 -9.74 2.52 0.92
C SER A 47 -8.56 1.97 1.71
N ALA A 48 -8.67 0.73 2.17
CA ALA A 48 -7.61 0.10 2.93
C ALA A 48 -7.49 -1.38 2.61
N VAL A 49 -6.25 -1.88 2.64
CA VAL A 49 -5.94 -3.32 2.63
C VAL A 49 -5.21 -3.69 3.91
N ALA A 50 -5.44 -4.91 4.40
CA ALA A 50 -4.84 -5.39 5.65
C ALA A 50 -3.34 -5.73 5.53
N SER A 51 -2.83 -5.89 4.30
CA SER A 51 -1.45 -6.24 4.00
C SER A 51 -1.05 -5.64 2.65
N ALA A 52 0.22 -5.24 2.53
CA ALA A 52 0.84 -4.78 1.29
C ALA A 52 0.82 -5.86 0.19
N ALA A 53 0.87 -7.15 0.56
CA ALA A 53 0.81 -8.28 -0.39
C ALA A 53 -0.50 -8.31 -1.22
N LEU A 54 -1.59 -7.76 -0.69
CA LEU A 54 -2.87 -7.66 -1.41
C LEU A 54 -2.84 -6.66 -2.56
N LEU A 55 -1.86 -5.76 -2.60
CA LEU A 55 -1.71 -4.78 -3.68
C LEU A 55 -0.91 -5.32 -4.86
N LEU A 56 -0.23 -6.47 -4.71
CA LEU A 56 0.62 -7.05 -5.74
C LEU A 56 0.38 -8.57 -5.83
N PRO A 57 -0.73 -9.01 -6.45
CA PRO A 57 -1.01 -10.43 -6.64
C PRO A 57 0.11 -11.07 -7.47
N PHE A 58 0.48 -12.30 -7.11
CA PHE A 58 1.61 -13.03 -7.71
C PHE A 58 2.95 -12.28 -7.64
N THR A 59 3.16 -11.52 -6.56
CA THR A 59 4.42 -10.83 -6.29
C THR A 59 5.61 -11.78 -6.43
N PHE A 60 6.67 -11.30 -7.08
CA PHE A 60 7.93 -12.01 -7.13
C PHE A 60 8.49 -12.19 -5.71
N ILE A 61 9.08 -13.35 -5.44
CA ILE A 61 9.71 -13.68 -4.17
C ILE A 61 11.14 -14.09 -4.49
N LEU A 62 12.10 -13.35 -3.94
CA LEU A 62 13.53 -13.68 -3.96
C LEU A 62 13.91 -14.35 -2.65
#